data_AF-A0A9N9ADD4-F1
#
_entry.id   AF-A0A9N9ADD4-F1
#
_cell.length_a   1.000
_cell.length_b   1.000
_cell.length_c   1.000
_cell.angle_alpha   90.00
_cell.angle_beta   90.00
_cell.angle_gamma   90.00
#
_symmetry.space_group_name_H-M   'P 1'
#
loop_
_entity.id
_entity.type
_entity.pdbx_description
1 polymer ?
#
loop_
_entity_poly.entity_id
_entity_poly.type
_entity_poly.pdbx_seq_one_letter_code
_entity_poly.pdbx_strand_id
1 'polypeptide(L)'
;IAQFSKLVLCDDNITRPLESAIFHCADECANIDHRWAVESASDGKPFAIFMQDKYSKYDTMDPSVSGPTLLEWYNITLRSVSSYANDYEIILVFFTVRRFTGNNLHKMPQLLLIDLDCIKDYLSPSFAHRGLVIP
;
A
#
# COMPACT_ATOMS: atom_id res chain seq x y z
N ILE A 1 0.33 10.55 13.64
CA ILE A 1 -0.28 10.60 12.29
C ILE A 1 0.68 11.40 11.44
N ALA A 2 1.34 10.78 10.46
CA ALA A 2 2.21 11.49 9.53
C ALA A 2 1.35 12.37 8.60
N GLN A 3 1.76 13.62 8.36
CA GLN A 3 1.08 14.50 7.41
C GLN A 3 1.76 14.40 6.05
N PHE A 4 0.99 13.99 5.04
CA PHE A 4 1.51 13.86 3.68
C PHE A 4 1.24 15.15 2.88
N SER A 5 2.22 15.56 2.07
CA SER A 5 2.15 16.69 1.13
C SER A 5 2.30 16.20 -0.31
N LYS A 6 1.57 16.81 -1.26
CA LYS A 6 1.67 16.56 -2.71
C LYS A 6 3.09 16.74 -3.25
N LEU A 7 3.90 17.44 -2.48
CA LEU A 7 5.32 17.63 -2.69
C LEU A 7 6.10 16.68 -1.76
N VAL A 8 6.99 15.90 -2.35
CA VAL A 8 7.83 14.92 -1.67
C VAL A 8 9.25 15.45 -1.55
N LEU A 9 9.70 15.70 -0.32
CA LEU A 9 11.10 15.96 -0.02
C LEU A 9 11.87 14.64 -0.12
N CYS A 10 12.87 14.61 -1.00
CA CYS A 10 13.75 13.45 -1.20
C CYS A 10 15.08 13.66 -0.48
N ASP A 11 15.90 12.60 -0.38
CA ASP A 11 17.19 12.61 0.33
C ASP A 11 18.22 13.59 -0.25
N ASP A 12 18.07 13.96 -1.52
CA ASP A 12 18.88 14.99 -2.18
C ASP A 12 18.42 16.43 -1.85
N ASN A 13 17.51 16.58 -0.89
CA ASN A 13 16.85 17.83 -0.50
C ASN A 13 16.04 18.49 -1.62
N ILE A 14 15.78 17.78 -2.72
CA ILE A 14 14.92 18.28 -3.79
C ILE A 14 13.49 17.85 -3.51
N THR A 15 12.59 18.81 -3.66
CA THR A 15 11.16 18.58 -3.52
C THR A 15 10.56 18.30 -4.89
N ARG A 16 9.83 17.19 -5.01
CA ARG A 16 9.26 16.71 -6.28
C ARG A 16 7.75 16.53 -6.19
N PRO A 17 6.99 16.78 -7.26
CA PRO A 17 5.56 16.45 -7.31
C PRO A 17 5.33 14.94 -7.18
N LEU A 18 4.24 14.54 -6.53
CA LEU A 18 3.88 13.14 -6.32
C LEU A 18 3.71 12.36 -7.64
N GLU A 19 3.34 13.05 -8.72
CA GLU A 19 3.14 12.50 -10.06
C GLU A 19 4.45 12.14 -10.77
N SER A 20 5.59 12.64 -10.29
CA SER A 20 6.85 12.56 -11.04
C SER A 20 7.59 11.23 -10.91
N ALA A 21 7.29 10.44 -9.87
CA ALA A 21 8.00 9.20 -9.58
C ALA A 21 7.22 8.33 -8.59
N ILE A 22 7.74 7.12 -8.35
CA ILE A 22 7.38 6.31 -7.19
C ILE A 22 8.36 6.64 -6.07
N PHE A 23 7.83 7.09 -4.94
CA PHE A 23 8.62 7.52 -3.80
C PHE A 23 8.59 6.47 -2.70
N HIS A 24 9.79 6.03 -2.29
CA HIS A 24 9.97 5.24 -1.08
C HIS A 24 9.96 6.16 0.14
N CYS A 25 9.16 5.82 1.15
CA CYS A 25 9.13 6.51 2.43
C CYS A 25 10.36 6.10 3.26
N ALA A 26 10.77 6.98 4.18
CA ALA A 26 11.88 6.66 5.08
C ALA A 26 11.58 5.40 5.92
N ASP A 27 12.58 4.54 6.05
CA ASP A 27 12.49 3.27 6.76
C ASP A 27 11.93 3.44 8.18
N GLU A 28 11.09 2.48 8.58
CA GLU A 28 10.52 2.34 9.93
C GLU A 28 9.63 3.51 10.43
N CYS A 29 9.56 4.63 9.71
CA CYS A 29 8.92 5.85 10.19
C CYS A 29 7.48 6.06 9.69
N ALA A 30 7.00 5.25 8.74
CA ALA A 30 5.71 5.47 8.09
C ALA A 30 4.76 4.25 8.11
N ASN A 31 3.46 4.52 8.05
CA ASN A 31 2.42 3.50 7.82
C ASN A 31 2.30 3.08 6.35
N ILE A 32 3.14 3.66 5.49
CA ILE A 32 3.18 3.51 4.04
C ILE A 32 4.66 3.42 3.67
N ASP A 33 5.04 2.44 2.87
CA ASP A 33 6.39 2.25 2.36
C ASP A 33 6.57 2.97 1.02
N HIS A 34 5.53 3.02 0.17
CA HIS A 34 5.61 3.66 -1.14
C HIS A 34 4.41 4.57 -1.42
N ARG A 35 4.65 5.66 -2.15
CA ARG A 35 3.57 6.53 -2.63
C ARG A 35 3.86 7.09 -4.01
N TRP A 36 2.82 7.22 -4.81
CA TRP A 36 2.88 7.83 -6.14
C TRP A 36 1.49 8.27 -6.58
N ALA A 37 1.44 9.05 -7.66
CA ALA A 37 0.20 9.38 -8.33
C ALA A 37 0.20 8.88 -9.78
N VAL A 38 -0.98 8.51 -10.27
CA VAL A 38 -1.20 8.06 -11.65
C VAL A 38 -2.29 8.93 -12.26
N GLU A 39 -2.06 9.42 -13.47
CA GLU A 39 -3.08 10.16 -14.21
C GLU A 39 -4.32 9.29 -14.46
N SER A 40 -5.49 9.91 -14.45
CA SER A 40 -6.72 9.23 -14.81
C SER A 40 -6.75 9.00 -16.33
N ALA A 41 -7.23 7.84 -16.77
CA ALA A 41 -7.42 7.55 -18.19
C ALA A 41 -8.59 8.34 -18.82
N SER A 42 -9.38 9.06 -18.01
CA SER A 42 -10.54 9.85 -18.40
C SER A 42 -10.53 11.19 -17.68
N ASP A 43 -11.53 12.06 -17.91
CA ASP A 43 -11.66 13.39 -17.27
C ASP A 43 -11.91 13.36 -15.74
N GLY A 44 -11.57 12.26 -15.06
CA GLY A 44 -11.67 12.08 -13.62
C GLY A 44 -10.44 12.56 -12.85
N LYS A 45 -10.51 12.51 -11.52
CA LYS A 45 -9.35 12.82 -10.67
C LYS A 45 -8.24 11.78 -10.90
N PRO A 46 -6.96 12.19 -10.90
CA PRO A 46 -5.85 11.24 -10.83
C PRO A 46 -5.93 10.38 -9.56
N PHE A 47 -5.31 9.21 -9.59
CA PHE A 47 -5.22 8.32 -8.43
C PHE A 47 -3.97 8.66 -7.62
N ALA A 48 -4.11 8.81 -6.31
CA ALA A 48 -2.97 8.80 -5.38
C ALA A 48 -2.92 7.45 -4.69
N ILE A 49 -1.83 6.72 -4.90
CA ILE A 49 -1.65 5.37 -4.39
C ILE A 49 -0.67 5.42 -3.21
N PHE A 50 -1.07 4.81 -2.11
CA PHE A 50 -0.27 4.68 -0.89
C PHE A 50 -0.17 3.21 -0.51
N MET A 51 1.03 2.66 -0.61
CA MET A 51 1.29 1.23 -0.47
C MET A 51 2.10 0.92 0.78
N GLN A 52 1.70 -0.12 1.51
CA GLN A 52 2.49 -0.74 2.57
C GLN A 52 2.87 -2.16 2.16
N ASP A 53 4.14 -2.50 2.33
CA ASP A 53 4.69 -3.84 2.15
C ASP A 53 5.47 -4.38 3.37
N LYS A 54 5.54 -3.66 4.51
CA LYS A 54 6.23 -4.15 5.73
C LYS A 54 5.88 -5.58 6.18
N TYR A 55 4.64 -6.02 5.96
CA TYR A 55 4.20 -7.37 6.31
C TYR A 55 4.69 -8.46 5.33
N SER A 56 5.45 -8.08 4.30
CA SER A 56 6.17 -8.97 3.38
C SER A 56 7.51 -9.50 3.91
N LYS A 57 8.00 -8.99 5.05
CA LYS A 57 9.22 -9.54 5.69
C LYS A 57 8.97 -11.01 6.09
N TYR A 58 9.78 -11.90 5.52
CA TYR A 58 9.67 -13.37 5.67
C TYR A 58 9.86 -13.85 7.12
N ASP A 59 10.64 -13.13 7.92
CA ASP A 59 11.04 -13.54 9.29
C ASP A 59 9.97 -13.22 10.35
N THR A 60 8.72 -13.59 10.08
CA THR A 60 7.62 -13.35 11.00
C THR A 60 6.94 -14.65 11.39
N MET A 61 6.80 -14.84 12.71
CA MET A 61 6.13 -16.02 13.27
C MET A 61 4.62 -16.03 13.01
N ASP A 62 4.02 -14.90 12.63
CA ASP A 62 2.59 -14.80 12.33
C ASP A 62 2.35 -14.87 10.81
N PRO A 63 1.84 -16.00 10.28
CA PRO A 63 1.59 -16.19 8.85
C PRO A 63 0.34 -15.44 8.36
N SER A 64 -0.32 -14.66 9.21
CA SER A 64 -1.61 -14.05 8.93
C SER A 64 -1.62 -12.54 9.13
N VAL A 65 -2.63 -11.90 8.53
CA VAL A 65 -3.05 -10.52 8.85
C VAL A 65 -4.52 -10.56 9.21
N SER A 66 -4.84 -10.19 10.44
CA SER A 66 -6.22 -10.22 10.92
C SER A 66 -7.06 -9.06 10.36
N GLY A 67 -8.37 -9.29 10.26
CA GLY A 67 -9.35 -8.25 9.93
C GLY A 67 -9.24 -6.97 10.78
N PRO A 68 -9.19 -7.08 12.12
CA PRO A 68 -9.00 -5.92 13.00
C PRO A 68 -7.70 -5.17 12.75
N THR A 69 -6.57 -5.88 12.61
CA THR A 69 -5.25 -5.26 12.35
C THR A 69 -5.25 -4.48 11.04
N LEU A 70 -5.79 -5.06 9.98
CA LEU A 70 -5.88 -4.39 8.67
C LEU A 70 -6.79 -3.17 8.72
N LEU A 71 -7.92 -3.26 9.44
CA LEU A 71 -8.85 -2.14 9.61
C LEU A 71 -8.24 -0.99 10.41
N GLU A 72 -7.45 -1.28 11.44
CA GLU A 72 -6.72 -0.29 12.20
C GLU A 72 -5.71 0.45 11.31
N TRP A 73 -4.88 -0.30 10.57
CA TRP A 73 -3.94 0.27 9.60
C TRP A 73 -4.66 1.16 8.58
N TYR A 74 -5.76 0.66 8.01
CA TYR A 74 -6.56 1.37 7.02
C TYR A 74 -7.08 2.71 7.57
N ASN A 75 -7.67 2.71 8.77
CA ASN A 75 -8.23 3.92 9.37
C ASN A 75 -7.16 4.98 9.66
N ILE A 76 -6.01 4.56 10.20
CA ILE A 76 -4.90 5.47 10.49
C ILE A 76 -4.33 6.04 9.19
N THR A 77 -4.16 5.18 8.18
CA THR A 77 -3.56 5.56 6.89
C THR A 77 -4.48 6.50 6.12
N LEU A 78 -5.76 6.16 5.96
CA LEU A 78 -6.74 7.01 5.28
C LEU A 78 -6.84 8.39 5.91
N ARG A 79 -6.82 8.47 7.25
CA ARG A 79 -6.79 9.75 7.97
C ARG A 79 -5.54 10.57 7.65
N SER A 80 -4.38 9.92 7.55
CA SER A 80 -3.08 10.56 7.26
C SER A 80 -3.03 11.18 5.86
N VAL A 81 -3.72 10.56 4.89
CA VAL A 81 -3.73 11.00 3.49
C VAL A 81 -5.01 11.73 3.07
N SER A 82 -5.92 11.98 4.01
CA SER A 82 -7.24 12.56 3.74
C SER A 82 -7.22 13.90 2.99
N SER A 83 -6.17 14.70 3.16
CA SER A 83 -5.98 15.98 2.44
C SER A 83 -5.86 15.81 0.93
N TYR A 84 -5.45 14.63 0.44
CA TYR A 84 -5.32 14.35 -1.00
C TYR A 84 -6.67 14.18 -1.69
N ALA A 85 -7.75 13.88 -0.96
CA ALA A 85 -9.07 13.65 -1.53
C ALA A 85 -9.63 14.87 -2.30
N ASN A 86 -9.08 16.06 -2.04
CA ASN A 86 -9.40 17.27 -2.78
C ASN A 86 -9.01 17.16 -4.25
N ASP A 87 -7.90 16.49 -4.54
CA ASP A 87 -7.25 16.50 -5.85
C ASP A 87 -7.11 15.12 -6.49
N TYR A 88 -7.14 14.07 -5.67
CA TYR A 88 -6.94 12.68 -6.10
C TYR A 88 -8.05 11.77 -5.59
N GLU A 89 -8.28 10.67 -6.32
CA GLU A 89 -8.89 9.48 -5.76
C GLU A 89 -7.84 8.69 -4.97
N ILE A 90 -8.11 8.44 -3.70
CA ILE A 90 -7.15 7.79 -2.80
C ILE A 90 -7.33 6.28 -2.90
N ILE A 91 -6.24 5.57 -3.21
CA ILE A 91 -6.14 4.11 -3.14
C ILE A 91 -5.10 3.75 -2.09
N LEU A 92 -5.47 2.86 -1.18
CA LEU A 92 -4.58 2.27 -0.20
C LEU A 92 -4.24 0.85 -0.63
N VAL A 93 -2.96 0.54 -0.83
CA VAL A 93 -2.50 -0.79 -1.21
C VAL A 93 -1.85 -1.46 -0.01
N PHE A 94 -2.32 -2.65 0.33
CA PHE A 94 -1.68 -3.47 1.36
C PHE A 94 -1.15 -4.74 0.71
N PHE A 95 0.16 -4.82 0.54
CA PHE A 95 0.84 -5.96 -0.06
C PHE A 95 1.47 -6.81 1.05
N THR A 96 1.17 -8.10 1.07
CA THR A 96 1.68 -8.99 2.11
C THR A 96 1.82 -10.41 1.61
N VAL A 97 2.87 -11.10 2.06
CA VAL A 97 3.05 -12.55 1.84
C VAL A 97 2.32 -13.41 2.88
N ARG A 98 1.57 -12.76 3.77
CA ARG A 98 0.73 -13.40 4.78
C ARG A 98 -0.70 -13.55 4.27
N ARG A 99 -1.43 -14.51 4.83
CA ARG A 99 -2.83 -14.73 4.47
C ARG A 99 -3.74 -13.79 5.25
N PHE A 100 -4.70 -13.16 4.58
CA PHE A 100 -5.74 -12.41 5.27
C PHE A 100 -6.81 -13.34 5.84
N THR A 101 -7.24 -13.11 7.09
CA THR A 101 -8.19 -13.99 7.80
C THR A 101 -9.48 -13.29 8.25
N GLY A 102 -9.73 -12.05 7.82
CA GLY A 102 -10.92 -11.29 8.16
C GLY A 102 -12.10 -11.47 7.20
N ASN A 103 -13.27 -10.94 7.58
CA ASN A 103 -14.48 -10.88 6.76
C ASN A 103 -14.99 -9.43 6.56
N ASN A 104 -14.17 -8.46 6.92
CA ASN A 104 -14.51 -7.04 7.04
C ASN A 104 -13.96 -6.17 5.91
N LEU A 105 -13.50 -6.75 4.79
CA LEU A 105 -12.99 -5.99 3.64
C LEU A 105 -13.99 -4.97 3.10
N HIS A 106 -15.29 -5.29 3.15
CA HIS A 106 -16.37 -4.37 2.78
C HIS A 106 -16.39 -3.05 3.58
N LYS A 107 -15.69 -2.98 4.71
CA LYS A 107 -15.55 -1.75 5.53
C LYS A 107 -14.39 -0.86 5.08
N MET A 108 -13.60 -1.29 4.08
CA MET A 108 -12.39 -0.64 3.63
C MET A 108 -12.44 -0.38 2.11
N PRO A 109 -13.37 0.46 1.61
CA PRO A 109 -13.62 0.56 0.17
C PRO A 109 -12.45 1.13 -0.66
N GLN A 110 -11.54 1.89 -0.07
CA GLN A 110 -10.33 2.39 -0.74
C GLN A 110 -9.16 1.38 -0.71
N LEU A 111 -9.33 0.21 -0.09
CA LEU A 111 -8.28 -0.78 0.07
C LEU A 111 -8.21 -1.72 -1.14
N LEU A 112 -7.03 -1.79 -1.75
CA LEU A 112 -6.59 -2.93 -2.54
C LEU A 112 -5.70 -3.82 -1.68
N LEU A 113 -6.22 -4.99 -1.31
CA LEU A 113 -5.46 -6.01 -0.59
C LEU A 113 -4.83 -6.99 -1.59
N ILE A 114 -3.52 -7.16 -1.52
CA ILE A 114 -2.77 -8.18 -2.26
C ILE A 114 -2.11 -9.08 -1.21
N ASP A 115 -2.81 -10.15 -0.83
CA ASP A 115 -2.36 -11.11 0.19
C ASP A 115 -1.79 -12.40 -0.42
N LEU A 116 -1.43 -13.36 0.43
CA LEU A 116 -0.85 -14.63 -0.03
C LEU A 116 -1.73 -15.39 -1.02
N ASP A 117 -3.05 -15.40 -0.81
CA ASP A 117 -3.97 -16.11 -1.71
C ASP A 117 -4.03 -15.38 -3.08
N CYS A 118 -4.11 -14.04 -3.09
CA CYS A 118 -4.01 -13.26 -4.33
C CYS A 118 -2.67 -13.47 -5.06
N ILE A 119 -1.55 -13.51 -4.34
CA ILE A 119 -0.22 -13.75 -4.92
C ILE A 119 -0.16 -15.14 -5.57
N LYS A 120 -0.69 -16.17 -4.90
CA LYS A 120 -0.77 -17.53 -5.45
C LYS A 120 -1.65 -17.59 -6.68
N ASP A 121 -2.76 -16.88 -6.73
CA ASP A 121 -3.65 -16.94 -7.88
C ASP A 121 -3.08 -16.19 -9.10
N TYR A 122 -2.59 -14.97 -8.90
CA TYR A 122 -2.24 -14.07 -10.00
C TYR A 122 -0.76 -14.06 -10.37
N LEU A 123 0.12 -14.29 -9.40
CA LEU A 123 1.57 -14.16 -9.58
C LEU A 123 2.30 -15.51 -9.52
N SER A 124 1.59 -16.63 -9.32
CA SER A 124 2.19 -17.96 -9.34
C SER A 124 3.09 -18.21 -10.55
N PRO A 125 2.70 -17.89 -11.80
CA PRO A 125 3.60 -18.09 -12.95
C PRO A 125 4.89 -17.26 -12.85
N SER A 126 4.77 -16.01 -12.39
CA SER A 126 5.92 -15.11 -12.18
C SER A 126 6.85 -15.58 -11.06
N PHE A 127 6.30 -16.27 -10.05
CA PHE A 127 7.06 -16.84 -8.94
C PHE A 127 7.46 -18.31 -9.13
N ALA A 128 6.93 -19.01 -10.14
CA ALA A 128 7.23 -20.42 -10.41
C ALA A 128 8.74 -20.65 -10.66
N HIS A 129 9.41 -19.69 -11.28
CA HIS A 129 10.86 -19.73 -11.50
C HIS A 129 11.68 -19.21 -10.32
N ARG A 130 11.06 -18.55 -9.34
CA ARG A 130 11.73 -18.04 -8.13
C ARG A 130 11.69 -19.02 -6.97
N GLY A 131 11.11 -20.20 -7.17
CA GLY A 131 11.00 -21.22 -6.14
C GLY A 131 10.22 -20.67 -4.95
N LEU A 132 8.91 -20.48 -5.11
CA LEU A 132 8.02 -20.58 -3.94
C LEU A 132 8.19 -22.00 -3.39
N VAL A 133 9.23 -22.18 -2.59
CA VAL A 133 9.44 -23.38 -1.79
C VAL A 133 8.28 -23.37 -0.82
N ILE A 134 7.28 -24.19 -1.14
CA ILE A 134 6.23 -24.55 -0.20
C ILE A 134 6.97 -25.10 1.04
N PRO A 135 6.73 -24.56 2.24
CA PRO A 135 7.32 -25.10 3.47
C PRO A 135 7.03 -26.60 3.62
#